data_AF-A0A7V1L3S7-F1
#
_entry.id   AF-A0A7V1L3S7-F1
#
_cell.length_a   1.000
_cell.length_b   1.000
_cell.length_c   1.000
_cell.angle_alpha   90.00
_cell.angle_beta   90.00
_cell.angle_gamma   90.00
#
_symmetry.space_group_name_H-M   'P 1'
#
loop_
_entity.id
_entity.type
_entity.pdbx_description
1 polymer ?
#
loop_
_entity_poly.entity_id
_entity_poly.type
_entity_poly.pdbx_seq_one_letter_code
_entity_poly.pdbx_strand_id
1 'polypeptide(L)'
;MNQTPLSFNQLLDNIITQIINPLIMLIAAAAFILFLYEVYQLIRSAGSDTERTDAKRGVLWSFIGLVIIFGVYGILNIVTSTFNLKQVTPITNTTPIQLPKP
;
A
#
# COMPACT_ATOMS: atom_id res chain seq x y z
N MET A 1 -25.11 -19.84 -12.71
CA MET A 1 -25.23 -19.32 -11.33
C MET A 1 -24.42 -20.23 -10.43
N ASN A 2 -23.17 -19.90 -10.13
CA ASN A 2 -22.30 -20.75 -9.32
C ASN A 2 -22.54 -20.44 -7.83
N GLN A 3 -23.48 -21.17 -7.22
CA GLN A 3 -23.60 -21.19 -5.77
C GLN A 3 -22.56 -22.18 -5.23
N THR A 4 -21.30 -21.74 -5.16
CA THR A 4 -20.28 -22.50 -4.44
C THR A 4 -20.52 -22.28 -2.94
N PRO A 5 -20.72 -23.36 -2.14
CA PRO A 5 -20.64 -23.25 -0.69
C PRO A 5 -19.29 -22.65 -0.32
N LEU A 6 -19.22 -21.85 0.76
CA LEU A 6 -18.02 -21.12 1.22
C LEU A 6 -16.74 -21.94 1.00
N SER A 7 -16.10 -21.73 -0.15
CA SER A 7 -14.90 -22.45 -0.52
C SER A 7 -13.71 -21.72 0.09
N PHE A 8 -12.68 -22.47 0.50
CA PHE A 8 -11.47 -21.90 1.12
C PHE A 8 -10.91 -20.71 0.31
N ASN A 9 -10.93 -20.81 -1.02
CA ASN A 9 -10.50 -19.76 -1.93
C ASN A 9 -11.34 -18.48 -1.81
N GLN A 10 -12.66 -18.59 -1.60
CA GLN A 10 -13.54 -17.43 -1.35
C GLN A 10 -13.28 -16.81 0.02
N LEU A 11 -12.96 -17.61 1.05
CA LEU A 11 -12.57 -17.06 2.36
C LEU A 11 -11.27 -16.25 2.25
N LEU A 12 -10.28 -16.78 1.52
CA LEU A 12 -9.01 -16.08 1.29
C LEU A 12 -9.22 -14.77 0.50
N ASP A 13 -10.01 -14.81 -0.57
CA ASP A 13 -10.35 -13.62 -1.37
C ASP A 13 -11.08 -12.55 -0.53
N ASN A 14 -12.05 -12.97 0.29
CA ASN A 14 -12.75 -12.06 1.20
C ASN A 14 -11.81 -11.44 2.25
N ILE A 15 -10.89 -12.21 2.83
CA ILE A 15 -9.91 -11.68 3.80
C ILE A 15 -9.00 -10.66 3.11
N ILE A 16 -8.47 -10.98 1.93
CA ILE A 16 -7.59 -10.08 1.18
C ILE A 16 -8.31 -8.77 0.85
N THR A 17 -9.52 -8.86 0.33
CA THR A 17 -10.28 -7.67 -0.13
C THR A 17 -10.85 -6.84 1.01
N GLN A 18 -11.35 -7.47 2.08
CA GLN A 18 -12.05 -6.77 3.18
C GLN A 18 -11.13 -6.39 4.34
N ILE A 19 -9.97 -7.04 4.49
CA ILE A 19 -9.06 -6.79 5.61
C ILE A 19 -7.73 -6.26 5.10
N ILE A 20 -7.07 -6.98 4.17
CA ILE A 20 -5.70 -6.64 3.77
C ILE A 20 -5.66 -5.36 2.94
N ASN A 21 -6.50 -5.22 1.92
CA ASN A 21 -6.55 -4.00 1.10
C ASN A 21 -6.81 -2.71 1.92
N PRO A 22 -7.84 -2.64 2.79
CA PRO A 22 -8.04 -1.44 3.60
C PRO A 22 -6.91 -1.22 4.62
N LEU A 23 -6.28 -2.28 5.14
CA LEU A 23 -5.11 -2.15 6.01
C LEU A 23 -3.92 -1.53 5.27
N ILE A 24 -3.63 -1.96 4.04
CA ILE A 24 -2.59 -1.35 3.19
C ILE A 24 -2.91 0.14 2.99
N MET A 25 -4.15 0.47 2.65
CA MET A 25 -4.59 1.86 2.45
C MET A 25 -4.40 2.70 3.73
N LEU A 26 -4.73 2.13 4.90
CA LEU A 26 -4.55 2.80 6.19
C LEU A 26 -3.08 3.05 6.51
N ILE A 27 -2.22 2.04 6.30
CA ILE A 27 -0.77 2.17 6.51
C ILE A 27 -0.19 3.19 5.53
N ALA A 28 -0.61 3.18 4.27
CA ALA A 28 -0.19 4.14 3.27
C ALA A 28 -0.59 5.57 3.63
N ALA A 29 -1.83 5.78 4.09
CA ALA A 29 -2.30 7.07 4.55
C ALA A 29 -1.51 7.57 5.77
N ALA A 30 -1.29 6.71 6.76
CA ALA A 30 -0.48 7.04 7.93
C ALA A 30 0.96 7.37 7.57
N ALA A 31 1.59 6.57 6.70
CA ALA A 31 2.94 6.80 6.21
C ALA A 31 3.04 8.12 5.43
N PHE A 32 2.01 8.47 4.65
CA PHE A 32 1.96 9.74 3.92
C PHE A 32 1.84 10.95 4.86
N ILE A 33 1.00 10.87 5.90
CA ILE A 33 0.86 11.93 6.91
C ILE A 33 2.18 12.13 7.65
N LEU A 34 2.81 11.05 8.11
CA LEU A 34 4.11 11.10 8.77
C LEU A 34 5.16 11.68 7.83
N PHE A 35 5.20 11.26 6.57
CA PHE A 35 6.12 11.81 5.57
C PHE A 35 5.98 13.33 5.43
N LEU A 36 4.75 13.86 5.33
CA LEU A 36 4.53 15.31 5.26
C LEU A 36 4.99 16.03 6.52
N TYR A 37 4.73 15.46 7.70
CA TYR A 37 5.17 16.02 8.97
C TYR A 37 6.70 16.07 9.07
N GLU A 38 7.40 14.99 8.70
CA GLU A 38 8.85 14.90 8.73
C GLU A 38 9.52 15.86 7.72
N VAL A 39 8.94 16.01 6.52
CA VAL A 39 9.41 17.00 5.53
C VAL A 39 9.23 18.43 6.05
N TYR A 40 8.09 18.74 6.64
CA TYR A 40 7.86 20.04 7.26
C TYR A 40 8.86 20.32 8.39
N GLN A 41 9.12 19.33 9.24
CA GLN A 41 10.10 19.45 10.31
C GLN A 41 11.51 19.64 9.75
N LEU A 42 11.91 18.90 8.71
CA LEU A 42 13.20 19.06 8.05
C LEU A 42 13.44 20.49 7.53
N ILE A 43 12.39 21.12 6.95
CA ILE A 43 12.47 22.48 6.43
C ILE A 43 12.55 23.51 7.56
N ARG A 44 11.72 23.35 8.62
CA ARG A 44 11.72 24.26 9.77
C ARG A 44 13.05 24.20 10.54
N SER A 45 13.61 23.02 10.65
CA SER A 45 14.79 22.72 11.46
C SER A 45 16.12 22.96 10.75
N ALA A 46 16.11 23.57 9.56
CA ALA A 46 17.30 23.85 8.77
C ALA A 46 18.38 24.69 9.50
N GLY A 47 17.98 25.41 10.56
CA GLY A 47 18.87 26.23 11.38
C GLY A 47 19.44 25.58 12.66
N SER A 48 19.03 24.35 13.04
CA SER A 48 19.55 23.69 14.25
C SER A 48 20.00 22.25 14.00
N ASP A 49 21.20 21.89 14.46
CA ASP A 49 21.81 20.57 14.20
C ASP A 49 21.07 19.40 14.87
N THR A 50 20.48 19.66 16.04
CA THR A 50 19.76 18.65 16.83
C THR A 50 18.48 18.23 16.11
N GLU A 51 17.65 19.19 15.71
CA GLU A 51 16.38 18.89 15.06
C GLU A 51 16.56 18.34 13.63
N ARG A 52 17.67 18.68 12.96
CA ARG A 52 18.05 18.09 11.67
C ARG A 52 18.35 16.59 11.78
N THR A 53 18.90 16.15 12.92
CA THR A 53 19.19 14.73 13.16
C THR A 53 17.90 13.95 13.37
N ASP A 54 16.94 14.54 14.09
CA ASP A 54 15.63 13.92 14.33
C ASP A 54 14.80 13.84 13.04
N ALA A 55 14.76 14.90 12.23
CA ALA A 55 14.07 14.89 10.95
C ALA A 55 14.64 13.84 9.97
N LYS A 56 15.96 13.62 9.97
CA LYS A 56 16.59 12.55 9.17
C LYS A 56 16.15 11.15 9.62
N ARG A 57 16.00 10.93 10.94
CA ARG A 57 15.46 9.67 11.47
C ARG A 57 14.01 9.49 11.07
N GLY A 58 13.23 10.57 11.07
CA GLY A 58 11.85 10.60 10.58
C GLY A 58 11.69 10.15 9.13
N VAL A 59 12.51 10.66 8.23
CA VAL A 59 12.53 10.23 6.82
C VAL A 59 12.83 8.72 6.70
N LEU A 60 13.72 8.18 7.55
CA LEU A 60 14.01 6.75 7.58
C LEU A 60 12.78 5.92 8.00
N TRP A 61 12.01 6.40 8.97
CA TRP A 61 10.72 5.78 9.35
C TRP A 61 9.71 5.81 8.20
N SER A 62 9.62 6.91 7.43
CA SER A 62 8.77 6.96 6.23
C SER A 62 9.22 5.96 5.16
N PHE A 63 10.52 5.79 4.96
CA PHE A 63 11.06 4.81 4.02
C PHE A 63 10.70 3.38 4.41
N ILE A 64 10.75 3.05 5.70
CA ILE A 64 10.33 1.75 6.22
C ILE A 64 8.84 1.50 5.95
N GLY A 65 7.99 2.51 6.14
CA GLY A 65 6.56 2.43 5.78
C GLY A 65 6.34 2.08 4.30
N LEU A 66 7.12 2.71 3.41
CA LEU A 66 7.06 2.41 1.97
C LEU A 66 7.52 0.98 1.64
N VAL A 67 8.61 0.53 2.26
CA VAL A 67 9.12 -0.84 2.08
C VAL A 67 8.10 -1.88 2.54
N ILE A 68 7.37 -1.63 3.64
CA ILE A 68 6.32 -2.54 4.12
C ILE A 68 5.21 -2.67 3.08
N ILE A 69 4.77 -1.56 2.47
CA ILE A 69 3.73 -1.58 1.43
C ILE A 69 4.18 -2.46 0.25
N PHE A 70 5.40 -2.26 -0.24
CA PHE A 70 5.97 -3.11 -1.30
C PHE A 70 6.09 -4.58 -0.88
N GLY A 71 6.51 -4.84 0.35
CA GLY A 71 6.61 -6.20 0.90
C GLY A 71 5.27 -6.91 0.95
N VAL A 72 4.20 -6.22 1.37
CA VAL A 72 2.84 -6.77 1.39
C VAL A 72 2.38 -7.11 -0.03
N TYR A 73 2.57 -6.23 -1.01
CA TYR A 73 2.22 -6.56 -2.41
C TYR A 73 3.02 -7.74 -2.96
N GLY A 74 4.29 -7.87 -2.60
CA GLY A 74 5.11 -9.03 -2.95
C GLY A 74 4.55 -10.34 -2.38
N ILE A 75 4.19 -10.34 -1.10
CA ILE A 75 3.56 -11.50 -0.45
C ILE A 75 2.19 -11.80 -1.08
N LEU A 76 1.36 -10.79 -1.33
CA LEU A 76 0.06 -10.96 -1.98
C LEU A 76 0.17 -11.58 -3.36
N ASN A 77 1.16 -11.20 -4.17
CA ASN A 77 1.39 -11.82 -5.48
C ASN A 77 1.72 -13.31 -5.34
N ILE A 78 2.58 -13.68 -4.39
CA ILE A 78 2.93 -15.09 -4.14
C ILE A 78 1.68 -15.87 -3.68
N VAL A 79 0.94 -15.35 -2.70
CA VAL A 79 -0.27 -16.00 -2.17
C VAL A 79 -1.33 -16.17 -3.26
N THR A 80 -1.63 -15.10 -4.01
CA THR A 80 -2.65 -15.17 -5.07
C THR A 80 -2.25 -16.09 -6.22
N SER A 81 -0.97 -16.13 -6.60
CA SER A 81 -0.48 -17.09 -7.61
C SER A 81 -0.56 -18.55 -7.14
N THR A 82 -0.32 -18.80 -5.84
CA THR A 82 -0.30 -20.15 -5.26
C THR A 82 -1.71 -20.75 -5.17
N PHE A 83 -2.71 -19.91 -4.86
CA PHE A 83 -4.11 -20.33 -4.73
C PHE A 83 -4.95 -20.04 -5.99
N ASN A 84 -4.31 -19.62 -7.09
CA ASN A 84 -4.94 -19.26 -8.36
C ASN A 84 -6.09 -18.25 -8.19
N LEU A 85 -5.89 -17.27 -7.31
CA LEU A 85 -6.83 -16.20 -6.98
C LEU A 85 -6.61 -14.99 -7.88
N LYS A 86 -7.58 -14.08 -7.94
CA LYS A 86 -7.41 -12.81 -8.67
C LYS A 86 -6.20 -12.05 -8.12
N GLN A 87 -5.30 -11.68 -9.03
CA GLN A 87 -4.11 -10.89 -8.75
C GLN A 87 -4.51 -9.53 -8.15
N VAL A 88 -3.95 -9.20 -6.99
CA VAL A 88 -4.14 -7.90 -6.35
C VAL A 88 -3.24 -6.89 -7.04
N THR A 89 -3.78 -6.15 -8.02
CA THR A 89 -3.05 -5.09 -8.71
C THR A 89 -2.99 -3.82 -7.87
N PRO A 90 -1.82 -3.18 -7.74
CA PRO A 90 -1.71 -1.81 -7.24
C PRO A 90 -2.66 -0.89 -8.03
N ILE A 91 -3.31 0.05 -7.34
CA ILE A 91 -4.33 0.98 -7.87
C ILE A 91 -3.82 1.69 -9.14
N THR A 92 -4.08 1.08 -10.29
CA THR A 92 -3.77 1.60 -11.61
C THR A 92 -5.02 1.37 -12.43
N ASN A 93 -5.93 2.33 -12.40
CA ASN A 93 -7.16 2.30 -13.20
C ASN A 93 -6.78 2.58 -14.67
N THR A 94 -6.14 1.62 -15.32
CA THR A 94 -6.05 1.59 -16.79
C THR A 94 -7.33 0.99 -17.31
N THR A 95 -8.43 1.72 -17.20
CA THR A 95 -9.48 1.57 -18.21
C THR A 95 -8.79 2.01 -19.52
N PRO A 96 -8.56 1.12 -20.50
CA PRO A 96 -8.01 1.58 -21.78
C PRO A 96 -8.95 2.67 -22.26
N ILE A 97 -8.41 3.85 -22.59
CA ILE A 97 -9.23 4.90 -23.22
C ILE A 97 -9.74 4.26 -24.51
N GLN A 98 -11.01 3.85 -24.49
CA GLN A 98 -11.67 3.31 -25.66
C GLN A 98 -11.83 4.49 -26.60
N LEU A 99 -10.92 4.59 -27.58
CA LEU A 99 -11.03 5.58 -28.63
C LEU A 99 -12.38 5.33 -29.33
N PRO A 100 -13.29 6.31 -29.35
CA PRO A 100 -14.51 6.18 -30.13
C PRO A 100 -14.13 5.84 -31.56
N LYS A 101 -14.64 4.71 -32.07
CA LYS A 101 -14.40 4.31 -33.46
C LYS A 101 -15.04 5.35 -34.38
N PRO A 102 -14.34 5.85 -35.42
CA PRO A 102 -14.93 6.76 -36.40
C PRO A 102 -16.06 6.08 -37.19
#